data_AF-A0A3Q7IMZ6-F1
#
_entry.id   AF-A0A3Q7IMZ6-F1
#
_cell.length_a   1.000
_cell.length_b   1.000
_cell.length_c   1.000
_cell.angle_alpha   90.00
_cell.angle_beta   90.00
_cell.angle_gamma   90.00
#
_symmetry.space_group_name_H-M   'P 1'
#
loop_
_entity.id
_entity.type
_entity.pdbx_description
1 polymer ?
#
loop_
_entity_poly.entity_id
_entity_poly.type
_entity_poly.pdbx_seq_one_letter_code
_entity_poly.pdbx_strand_id
1 'polypeptide(L)'
;MALSNNVIGCINFVAMLLSIPVIGAGIWLAMEPDNSCVKILQWPVIILGVLILVVALAGFIGGFWRIPALLIFYLIAMLILIILLACLVVFIYMVTIRGSGHMEPSRTYLEYHLEDYSGWLRRRVQSSFKWDRIRTCLSSTSMCAQLNQSYKMAQDFFNAPLSPLQSGCCKPPTQCGYTFVNPTYWISPINNAADMDCLNWNNDQTQLCYSCDSCKAGLLANLKKEWRRADIILLITLVGLIWVYLIGCCAFRNAKTEEIFRKYKQGYADN
;
A
#
# COMPACT_ATOMS: atom_id res chain seq x y z
N MET A 1 -7.45 38.42 18.49
CA MET A 1 -8.50 37.37 18.69
C MET A 1 -9.17 36.86 17.39
N ALA A 2 -9.36 37.66 16.33
CA ALA A 2 -9.92 37.16 15.05
C ALA A 2 -8.89 36.38 14.19
N LEU A 3 -7.63 36.82 14.20
CA LEU A 3 -6.55 36.17 13.43
C LEU A 3 -6.32 34.71 13.84
N SER A 4 -6.41 34.39 15.14
CA SER A 4 -6.19 33.04 15.68
C SER A 4 -7.31 32.05 15.32
N ASN A 5 -8.56 32.51 15.22
CA ASN A 5 -9.68 31.64 14.86
C ASN A 5 -9.61 31.23 13.38
N ASN A 6 -9.28 32.18 12.49
CA ASN A 6 -9.12 31.89 11.06
C ASN A 6 -7.96 30.93 10.80
N VAL A 7 -6.87 31.04 11.57
CA VAL A 7 -5.70 30.15 11.48
C VAL A 7 -6.08 28.72 11.89
N ILE A 8 -6.79 28.52 13.01
CA ILE A 8 -7.20 27.18 13.47
C ILE A 8 -8.20 26.54 12.50
N GLY A 9 -9.14 27.32 11.96
CA GLY A 9 -10.07 26.85 10.93
C GLY A 9 -9.35 26.42 9.65
N CYS A 10 -8.38 27.21 9.19
CA CYS A 10 -7.56 26.91 8.02
C CYS A 10 -6.70 25.64 8.21
N ILE A 11 -6.05 25.48 9.36
CA ILE A 11 -5.24 24.30 9.72
C ILE A 11 -6.08 23.01 9.66
N ASN A 12 -7.28 23.02 10.25
CA ASN A 12 -8.18 21.86 10.23
C ASN A 12 -8.75 21.59 8.83
N PHE A 13 -9.01 22.63 8.04
CA PHE A 13 -9.42 22.48 6.65
C PHE A 13 -8.32 21.82 5.80
N VAL A 14 -7.05 22.22 5.97
CA VAL A 14 -5.92 21.56 5.31
C VAL A 14 -5.77 20.11 5.76
N ALA A 15 -5.89 19.83 7.07
CA ALA A 15 -5.88 18.45 7.58
C ALA A 15 -6.99 17.58 6.96
N MET A 16 -8.18 18.15 6.79
CA MET A 16 -9.30 17.49 6.11
C MET A 16 -8.95 17.16 4.66
N LEU A 17 -8.41 18.11 3.91
CA LEU A 17 -7.98 17.89 2.53
C LEU A 17 -6.88 16.82 2.43
N LEU A 18 -5.94 16.77 3.37
CA LEU A 18 -4.88 15.75 3.41
C LEU A 18 -5.41 14.34 3.72
N SER A 19 -6.56 14.21 4.39
CA SER A 19 -7.17 12.90 4.66
C SER A 19 -7.81 12.26 3.43
N ILE A 20 -8.24 13.08 2.45
CA ILE A 20 -8.91 12.60 1.22
C ILE A 20 -7.98 11.69 0.38
N PRO A 21 -6.72 12.08 0.07
CA PRO A 21 -5.77 11.18 -0.60
C PRO A 21 -5.51 9.87 0.14
N VAL A 22 -5.52 9.86 1.48
CA VAL A 22 -5.30 8.63 2.27
C VAL A 22 -6.47 7.66 2.08
N ILE A 23 -7.70 8.15 2.19
CA ILE A 23 -8.90 7.35 1.95
C ILE A 23 -8.95 6.89 0.49
N GLY A 24 -8.63 7.80 -0.44
CA GLY A 24 -8.54 7.49 -1.87
C GLY A 24 -7.52 6.39 -2.18
N ALA A 25 -6.34 6.43 -1.57
CA ALA A 25 -5.32 5.38 -1.70
C ALA A 25 -5.81 4.05 -1.10
N GLY A 26 -6.51 4.08 0.03
CA GLY A 26 -7.13 2.89 0.63
C GLY A 26 -8.20 2.26 -0.27
N ILE A 27 -9.05 3.07 -0.90
CA ILE A 27 -10.08 2.63 -1.85
C ILE A 27 -9.43 2.14 -3.15
N TRP A 28 -8.41 2.83 -3.66
CA TRP A 28 -7.65 2.38 -4.84
C TRP A 28 -7.08 0.97 -4.63
N LEU A 29 -6.43 0.75 -3.49
CA LEU A 29 -5.95 -0.58 -3.10
C LEU A 29 -7.08 -1.62 -2.97
N ALA A 30 -8.30 -1.22 -2.67
CA ALA A 30 -9.46 -2.11 -2.62
C ALA A 30 -9.96 -2.55 -4.01
N MET A 31 -9.83 -1.66 -4.99
CA MET A 31 -10.31 -1.87 -6.35
C MET A 31 -9.37 -2.74 -7.17
N GLU A 32 -8.09 -2.80 -6.80
CA GLU A 32 -7.12 -3.64 -7.49
C GLU A 32 -7.44 -5.13 -7.24
N PRO A 33 -7.66 -5.93 -8.29
CA PRO A 33 -8.21 -7.29 -8.16
C PRO A 33 -7.32 -8.22 -7.33
N ASP A 34 -5.99 -8.07 -7.40
CA ASP A 34 -5.04 -8.88 -6.64
C ASP A 34 -4.97 -8.50 -5.15
N ASN A 35 -5.00 -7.20 -4.84
CA ASN A 35 -5.10 -6.73 -3.45
C ASN A 35 -6.43 -7.15 -2.82
N SER A 36 -7.51 -7.21 -3.60
CA SER A 36 -8.82 -7.69 -3.15
C SER A 36 -8.82 -9.17 -2.71
N CYS A 37 -7.91 -9.98 -3.26
CA CYS A 37 -7.75 -11.39 -2.88
C CYS A 37 -7.02 -11.55 -1.53
N VAL A 38 -6.14 -10.61 -1.19
CA VAL A 38 -5.22 -10.70 -0.03
C VAL A 38 -5.69 -9.82 1.14
N LYS A 39 -6.35 -8.70 0.87
CA LYS A 39 -6.98 -7.75 1.83
C LYS A 39 -6.11 -7.35 3.03
N ILE A 40 -4.79 -7.25 2.85
CA ILE A 40 -3.86 -6.96 3.96
C ILE A 40 -3.81 -5.46 4.29
N LEU A 41 -3.48 -4.62 3.30
CA LEU A 41 -3.17 -3.20 3.55
C LEU A 41 -4.40 -2.28 3.49
N GLN A 42 -5.43 -2.71 2.75
CA GLN A 42 -6.65 -1.94 2.50
C GLN A 42 -7.33 -1.46 3.78
N TRP A 43 -7.68 -2.37 4.71
CA TRP A 43 -8.43 -2.02 5.92
C TRP A 43 -7.66 -1.10 6.87
N PRO A 44 -6.38 -1.38 7.22
CA PRO A 44 -5.60 -0.45 8.04
C PRO A 44 -5.53 0.97 7.47
N VAL A 45 -5.32 1.12 6.16
CA VAL A 45 -5.24 2.44 5.51
C VAL A 45 -6.59 3.16 5.53
N ILE A 46 -7.69 2.48 5.19
CA ILE A 46 -9.03 3.07 5.18
C ILE A 46 -9.45 3.50 6.59
N ILE A 47 -9.30 2.62 7.59
CA ILE A 47 -9.66 2.91 8.98
C ILE A 47 -8.90 4.14 9.47
N LEU A 48 -7.58 4.19 9.22
CA LEU A 48 -6.74 5.29 9.66
C LEU A 48 -7.10 6.60 8.94
N GLY A 49 -7.38 6.56 7.62
CA GLY A 49 -7.85 7.72 6.86
C GLY A 49 -9.18 8.28 7.39
N VAL A 50 -10.14 7.41 7.71
CA VAL A 50 -11.43 7.81 8.30
C VAL A 50 -11.25 8.43 9.69
N LEU A 51 -10.38 7.88 10.53
CA LEU A 51 -10.09 8.46 11.85
C LEU A 51 -9.49 9.86 11.74
N ILE A 52 -8.55 10.08 10.80
CA ILE A 52 -7.99 11.42 10.54
C ILE A 52 -9.09 12.39 10.09
N LEU A 53 -9.98 11.96 9.19
CA LEU A 53 -11.09 12.79 8.72
C LEU A 53 -12.02 13.21 9.85
N VAL A 54 -12.41 12.27 10.73
CA VAL A 54 -13.29 12.53 11.88
C VAL A 54 -12.64 13.53 12.85
N VAL A 55 -11.36 13.34 13.17
CA VAL A 55 -10.64 14.25 14.06
C VAL A 55 -10.46 15.64 13.43
N ALA A 56 -10.19 15.74 12.13
CA ALA A 56 -10.11 17.01 11.43
C ALA A 56 -11.44 17.78 11.43
N LEU A 57 -12.56 17.07 11.21
CA LEU A 57 -13.91 17.63 11.30
C LEU A 57 -14.23 18.12 12.72
N ALA A 58 -13.92 17.31 13.74
CA ALA A 58 -14.10 17.69 15.14
C ALA A 58 -13.24 18.91 15.50
N GLY A 59 -12.02 19.01 14.98
CA GLY A 59 -11.17 20.19 15.15
C GLY A 59 -11.73 21.45 14.49
N PHE A 60 -12.31 21.32 13.28
CA PHE A 60 -12.96 22.42 12.57
C PHE A 60 -14.19 22.95 13.34
N ILE A 61 -15.07 22.06 13.82
CA ILE A 61 -16.26 22.41 14.61
C ILE A 61 -15.85 22.93 16.00
N GLY A 62 -14.85 22.31 16.63
CA GLY A 62 -14.34 22.68 17.96
C GLY A 62 -13.74 24.08 18.04
N GLY A 63 -13.26 24.63 16.90
CA GLY A 63 -12.79 26.01 16.79
C GLY A 63 -13.83 27.07 17.17
N PHE A 64 -15.13 26.74 17.07
CA PHE A 64 -16.23 27.65 17.41
C PHE A 64 -16.54 27.69 18.91
N TRP A 65 -16.33 26.58 19.64
CA TRP A 65 -16.83 26.42 21.02
C TRP A 65 -15.79 26.76 22.11
N ARG A 66 -14.52 27.04 21.74
CA ARG A 66 -13.43 27.52 22.62
C ARG A 66 -13.29 26.79 23.97
N ILE A 67 -13.53 25.48 24.01
CA ILE A 67 -13.32 24.68 25.22
C ILE A 67 -11.84 24.24 25.26
N PRO A 68 -11.03 24.71 26.23
CA PRO A 68 -9.59 24.40 26.27
C PRO A 68 -9.31 22.90 26.46
N ALA A 69 -10.18 22.17 27.17
CA ALA A 69 -10.07 20.72 27.35
C ALA A 69 -10.23 19.95 26.02
N LEU A 70 -11.15 20.39 25.16
CA LEU A 70 -11.42 19.77 23.86
C LEU A 70 -10.24 19.98 22.89
N LEU A 71 -9.57 21.14 22.97
CA LEU A 71 -8.39 21.45 22.16
C LEU A 71 -7.16 20.62 22.58
N ILE A 72 -6.96 20.38 23.87
CA ILE A 72 -5.90 19.48 24.37
C ILE A 72 -6.18 18.04 23.92
N PHE A 73 -7.42 17.56 24.06
CA PHE A 73 -7.81 16.24 23.58
C PHE A 73 -7.55 16.08 22.07
N TYR A 74 -7.90 17.10 21.27
CA TYR A 74 -7.61 17.13 19.83
C TYR A 74 -6.10 17.01 19.54
N LEU A 75 -5.24 17.77 20.22
CA LEU A 75 -3.79 17.70 20.02
C LEU A 75 -3.22 16.31 20.37
N ILE A 76 -3.71 15.68 21.43
CA ILE A 76 -3.31 14.31 21.80
C ILE A 76 -3.78 13.30 20.75
N ALA A 77 -5.04 13.38 20.33
CA ALA A 77 -5.60 12.50 19.31
C ALA A 77 -4.86 12.60 17.97
N MET A 78 -4.57 13.84 17.52
CA MET A 78 -3.79 14.08 16.31
C MET A 78 -2.37 13.53 16.40
N LEU A 79 -1.70 13.68 17.55
CA LEU A 79 -0.36 13.11 17.76
C LEU A 79 -0.38 11.58 17.66
N ILE A 80 -1.36 10.93 18.28
CA ILE A 80 -1.52 9.46 18.20
C ILE A 80 -1.73 9.03 16.75
N LEU A 81 -2.57 9.72 15.99
CA LEU A 81 -2.82 9.41 14.58
C LEU A 81 -1.56 9.59 13.71
N ILE A 82 -0.77 10.64 13.94
CA ILE A 82 0.51 10.86 13.25
C ILE A 82 1.49 9.71 13.56
N ILE A 83 1.59 9.29 14.82
CA ILE A 83 2.45 8.16 15.21
C ILE A 83 1.98 6.86 14.54
N LEU A 84 0.68 6.58 14.55
CA LEU A 84 0.12 5.39 13.89
C LEU A 84 0.37 5.40 12.38
N LEU A 85 0.20 6.55 11.72
CA LEU A 85 0.49 6.72 10.29
C LEU A 85 1.98 6.52 10.01
N ALA A 86 2.86 7.10 10.83
CA ALA A 86 4.31 6.92 10.70
C ALA A 86 4.73 5.46 10.85
N CYS A 87 4.19 4.75 11.86
CA CYS A 87 4.41 3.33 12.04
C CYS A 87 3.96 2.52 10.82
N LEU A 88 2.80 2.86 10.24
CA LEU A 88 2.29 2.21 9.03
C LEU A 88 3.21 2.43 7.82
N VAL A 89 3.65 3.67 7.58
CA VAL A 89 4.57 4.02 6.49
C VAL A 89 5.90 3.26 6.64
N VAL A 90 6.51 3.31 7.83
CA VAL A 90 7.76 2.59 8.10
C VAL A 90 7.58 1.08 7.90
N PHE A 91 6.45 0.53 8.35
CA PHE A 91 6.14 -0.88 8.17
C PHE A 91 6.02 -1.26 6.68
N ILE A 92 5.25 -0.51 5.88
CA ILE A 92 5.10 -0.76 4.44
C ILE A 92 6.47 -0.69 3.77
N TYR A 93 7.24 0.36 4.04
CA TYR A 93 8.58 0.52 3.49
C TYR A 93 9.50 -0.66 3.82
N MET A 94 9.58 -1.08 5.08
CA MET A 94 10.43 -2.20 5.52
C MET A 94 10.03 -3.53 4.90
N VAL A 95 8.73 -3.75 4.70
CA VAL A 95 8.22 -4.99 4.09
C VAL A 95 8.42 -5.00 2.57
N THR A 96 8.41 -3.82 1.92
CA THR A 96 8.54 -3.64 0.47
C THR A 96 9.95 -3.33 -0.01
N ILE A 97 10.93 -3.09 0.87
CA ILE A 97 12.30 -2.75 0.45
C ILE A 97 12.99 -3.89 -0.33
N ARG A 98 12.78 -5.15 0.10
CA ARG A 98 13.35 -6.36 -0.53
C ARG A 98 12.47 -6.87 -1.68
N GLY A 99 13.06 -7.66 -2.57
CA GLY A 99 12.41 -8.25 -3.75
C GLY A 99 12.76 -7.50 -5.03
N SER A 100 13.31 -8.18 -6.01
CA SER A 100 13.59 -7.66 -7.34
C SER A 100 13.18 -8.69 -8.38
N GLY A 101 12.85 -8.23 -9.59
CA GLY A 101 12.74 -9.13 -10.73
C GLY A 101 14.11 -9.39 -11.32
N HIS A 102 14.36 -10.61 -11.76
CA HIS A 102 15.56 -11.01 -12.47
C HIS A 102 15.32 -10.93 -13.97
N MET A 103 16.33 -10.45 -14.70
CA MET A 103 16.29 -10.42 -16.16
C MET A 103 16.75 -11.77 -16.68
N GLU A 104 16.01 -12.30 -17.65
CA GLU A 104 16.40 -13.50 -18.37
C GLU A 104 16.96 -13.15 -19.76
N PRO A 105 17.98 -13.89 -20.27
CA PRO A 105 18.52 -13.64 -21.60
C PRO A 105 17.44 -13.72 -22.68
N SER A 106 17.44 -12.76 -23.61
CA SER A 106 16.52 -12.72 -24.76
C SER A 106 15.04 -12.60 -24.39
N ARG A 107 14.73 -12.04 -23.21
CA ARG A 107 13.37 -11.77 -22.71
C ARG A 107 13.27 -10.35 -22.14
N THR A 108 12.15 -9.67 -22.40
CA THR A 108 11.88 -8.32 -21.85
C THR A 108 11.18 -8.38 -20.49
N TYR A 109 10.46 -9.46 -20.19
CA TYR A 109 9.79 -9.65 -18.91
C TYR A 109 10.77 -10.12 -17.81
N LEU A 110 10.37 -9.91 -16.56
CA LEU A 110 11.14 -10.28 -15.38
C LEU A 110 10.62 -11.58 -14.76
N GLU A 111 11.54 -12.38 -14.23
CA GLU A 111 11.24 -13.54 -13.39
C GLU A 111 11.39 -13.18 -11.91
N TYR A 112 10.58 -13.80 -11.05
CA TYR A 112 10.50 -13.46 -9.64
C TYR A 112 10.67 -14.71 -8.80
N HIS A 113 11.64 -14.68 -7.88
CA HIS A 113 11.87 -15.77 -6.94
C HIS A 113 11.32 -15.41 -5.56
N LEU A 114 10.74 -16.38 -4.88
CA LEU A 114 10.09 -16.17 -3.59
C LEU A 114 11.09 -15.75 -2.49
N GLU A 115 12.33 -16.20 -2.61
CA GLU A 115 13.42 -15.96 -1.66
C GLU A 115 13.92 -14.51 -1.64
N ASP A 116 13.66 -13.74 -2.70
CA ASP A 116 14.09 -12.33 -2.78
C ASP A 116 13.26 -11.41 -1.89
N TYR A 117 12.08 -11.86 -1.44
CA TYR A 117 11.13 -11.05 -0.69
C TYR A 117 11.36 -11.09 0.83
N SER A 118 10.81 -10.10 1.52
CA SER A 118 10.92 -10.04 2.99
C SER A 118 10.25 -11.26 3.64
N GLY A 119 10.87 -11.77 4.72
CA GLY A 119 10.33 -12.93 5.45
C GLY A 119 8.92 -12.70 6.03
N TRP A 120 8.49 -11.44 6.16
CA TRP A 120 7.10 -11.12 6.50
C TRP A 120 6.15 -11.41 5.34
N LEU A 121 6.46 -10.98 4.11
CA LEU A 121 5.66 -11.25 2.92
C LEU A 121 5.63 -12.75 2.61
N ARG A 122 6.79 -13.41 2.65
CA ARG A 122 6.88 -14.85 2.37
C ARG A 122 5.97 -15.67 3.28
N ARG A 123 5.96 -15.37 4.58
CA ARG A 123 5.08 -16.05 5.56
C ARG A 123 3.58 -15.90 5.26
N ARG A 124 3.17 -14.89 4.49
CA ARG A 124 1.76 -14.71 4.09
C ARG A 124 1.33 -15.69 3.01
N VAL A 125 2.24 -16.09 2.12
CA VAL A 125 1.98 -16.98 0.99
C VAL A 125 2.46 -18.42 1.22
N GLN A 126 3.29 -18.65 2.24
CA GLN A 126 3.86 -19.97 2.55
C GLN A 126 2.83 -20.96 3.13
N SER A 127 1.75 -20.48 3.77
CA SER A 127 0.73 -21.34 4.37
C SER A 127 -0.23 -21.88 3.31
N SER A 128 -0.22 -23.18 3.04
CA SER A 128 -1.08 -23.84 2.02
C SER A 128 -2.55 -23.43 2.13
N PHE A 129 -3.16 -23.54 3.31
CA PHE A 129 -4.58 -23.21 3.50
C PHE A 129 -4.95 -21.74 3.17
N LYS A 130 -4.03 -20.80 3.44
CA LYS A 130 -4.24 -19.38 3.10
C LYS A 130 -4.02 -19.15 1.62
N TRP A 131 -3.01 -19.81 1.06
CA TRP A 131 -2.73 -19.77 -0.37
C TRP A 131 -3.89 -20.31 -1.18
N ASP A 132 -4.57 -21.38 -0.74
CA ASP A 132 -5.72 -21.97 -1.44
C ASP A 132 -6.81 -20.94 -1.73
N ARG A 133 -7.12 -20.07 -0.76
CA ARG A 133 -8.09 -18.97 -0.98
C ARG A 133 -7.59 -17.93 -1.98
N ILE A 134 -6.30 -17.60 -1.92
CA ILE A 134 -5.67 -16.62 -2.80
C ILE A 134 -5.62 -17.16 -4.24
N ARG A 135 -5.16 -18.41 -4.45
CA ARG A 135 -5.11 -19.03 -5.78
C ARG A 135 -6.49 -19.15 -6.41
N THR A 136 -7.55 -19.48 -5.65
CA THR A 136 -8.91 -19.55 -6.20
C THR A 136 -9.40 -18.18 -6.66
N CYS A 137 -9.02 -17.12 -5.95
CA CYS A 137 -9.30 -15.74 -6.35
C CYS A 137 -8.46 -15.29 -7.56
N LEU A 138 -7.20 -15.71 -7.66
CA LEU A 138 -6.34 -15.43 -8.82
C LEU A 138 -6.75 -16.22 -10.07
N SER A 139 -7.19 -17.46 -9.91
CA SER A 139 -7.63 -18.30 -11.04
C SER A 139 -8.94 -17.84 -11.65
N SER A 140 -9.77 -17.12 -10.90
CA SER A 140 -11.01 -16.53 -11.42
C SER A 140 -10.77 -15.23 -12.18
N THR A 141 -9.57 -14.64 -12.10
CA THR A 141 -9.23 -13.43 -12.82
C THR A 141 -8.93 -13.73 -14.29
N SER A 142 -9.39 -12.89 -15.21
CA SER A 142 -9.20 -13.09 -16.66
C SER A 142 -7.80 -12.76 -17.17
N MET A 143 -6.83 -12.49 -16.29
CA MET A 143 -5.49 -12.03 -16.63
C MET A 143 -4.72 -12.99 -17.57
N CYS A 144 -4.73 -14.30 -17.29
CA CYS A 144 -4.06 -15.27 -18.15
C CYS A 144 -4.82 -15.50 -19.47
N ALA A 145 -6.14 -15.41 -19.45
CA ALA A 145 -6.95 -15.49 -20.67
C ALA A 145 -6.71 -14.29 -21.60
N GLN A 146 -6.64 -13.08 -21.04
CA GLN A 146 -6.30 -11.85 -21.76
C GLN A 146 -4.88 -11.89 -22.34
N LEU A 147 -3.93 -12.50 -21.61
CA LEU A 147 -2.56 -12.67 -22.08
C LEU A 147 -2.50 -13.51 -23.37
N ASN A 148 -3.23 -14.62 -23.40
CA ASN A 148 -3.33 -15.48 -24.58
C ASN A 148 -4.00 -14.78 -25.77
N GLN A 149 -4.98 -13.90 -25.52
CA GLN A 149 -5.63 -13.12 -26.57
C GLN A 149 -4.75 -11.99 -27.12
N SER A 150 -3.95 -11.36 -26.26
CA SER A 150 -3.15 -10.18 -26.59
C SER A 150 -1.87 -10.53 -27.36
N TYR A 151 -1.25 -11.68 -27.06
CA TYR A 151 0.01 -12.10 -27.68
C TYR A 151 -0.16 -13.43 -28.39
N LYS A 152 -0.16 -13.42 -29.72
CA LYS A 152 -0.35 -14.63 -30.53
C LYS A 152 0.96 -15.23 -31.04
N MET A 153 1.98 -14.40 -31.25
CA MET A 153 3.28 -14.85 -31.75
C MET A 153 4.31 -14.91 -30.62
N ALA A 154 5.26 -15.83 -30.75
CA ALA A 154 6.33 -16.03 -29.77
C ALA A 154 7.19 -14.76 -29.59
N GLN A 155 7.57 -14.10 -30.68
CA GLN A 155 8.39 -12.88 -30.64
C GLN A 155 7.66 -11.74 -29.91
N ASP A 156 6.37 -11.57 -30.14
CA ASP A 156 5.57 -10.54 -29.47
C ASP A 156 5.47 -10.83 -27.97
N PHE A 157 5.25 -12.10 -27.61
CA PHE A 157 5.18 -12.53 -26.21
C PHE A 157 6.51 -12.33 -25.47
N PHE A 158 7.65 -12.67 -26.08
CA PHE A 158 8.95 -12.56 -25.44
C PHE A 158 9.44 -11.11 -25.29
N ASN A 159 8.95 -10.22 -26.14
CA ASN A 159 9.20 -8.78 -26.04
C ASN A 159 8.14 -8.02 -25.23
N ALA A 160 7.07 -8.71 -24.80
CA ALA A 160 5.98 -8.10 -24.08
C ALA A 160 6.39 -7.63 -22.67
N PRO A 161 5.97 -6.43 -22.23
CA PRO A 161 6.10 -6.01 -20.85
C PRO A 161 5.03 -6.70 -19.99
N LEU A 162 5.32 -7.93 -19.54
CA LEU A 162 4.41 -8.69 -18.69
C LEU A 162 4.32 -8.10 -17.28
N SER A 163 3.12 -8.15 -16.69
CA SER A 163 2.97 -7.87 -15.27
C SER A 163 3.60 -8.99 -14.42
N PRO A 164 3.98 -8.73 -13.16
CA PRO A 164 4.57 -9.77 -12.31
C PRO A 164 3.69 -11.00 -12.10
N LEU A 165 2.37 -10.80 -12.08
CA LEU A 165 1.40 -11.89 -11.99
C LEU A 165 1.30 -12.66 -13.31
N GLN A 166 1.35 -11.99 -14.46
CA GLN A 166 1.37 -12.66 -15.77
C GLN A 166 2.63 -13.52 -15.94
N SER A 167 3.81 -13.00 -15.60
CA SER A 167 5.07 -13.73 -15.73
C SER A 167 5.22 -14.87 -14.72
N GLY A 168 4.65 -14.73 -13.52
CA GLY A 168 4.75 -15.72 -12.44
C GLY A 168 3.66 -16.81 -12.44
N CYS A 169 2.43 -16.50 -12.89
CA CYS A 169 1.30 -17.43 -12.78
C CYS A 169 0.84 -18.00 -14.12
N CYS A 170 0.98 -17.25 -15.23
CA CYS A 170 0.41 -17.64 -16.52
C CYS A 170 1.38 -18.40 -17.44
N LYS A 171 2.66 -18.50 -17.07
CA LYS A 171 3.69 -19.22 -17.82
C LYS A 171 4.56 -20.07 -16.89
N PRO A 172 5.23 -21.12 -17.37
CA PRO A 172 6.23 -21.83 -16.59
C PRO A 172 7.52 -20.99 -16.41
N PRO A 173 8.37 -21.31 -15.41
CA PRO A 173 9.71 -20.74 -15.28
C PRO A 173 10.57 -21.02 -16.52
N THR A 174 11.40 -20.06 -16.93
CA THR A 174 12.23 -20.20 -18.15
C THR A 174 13.29 -21.29 -17.99
N GLN A 175 13.79 -21.51 -16.76
CA GLN A 175 14.79 -22.52 -16.42
C GLN A 175 14.35 -23.96 -16.67
N CYS A 176 13.04 -24.23 -16.69
CA CYS A 176 12.47 -25.55 -17.00
C CYS A 176 12.67 -25.96 -18.46
N GLY A 177 12.88 -24.97 -19.36
CA GLY A 177 13.11 -25.20 -20.78
C GLY A 177 11.91 -25.80 -21.51
N TYR A 178 10.69 -25.37 -21.20
CA TYR A 178 9.53 -25.78 -21.99
C TYR A 178 9.55 -25.16 -23.39
N THR A 179 8.99 -25.88 -24.36
CA THR A 179 8.79 -25.36 -25.72
C THR A 179 7.49 -24.55 -25.81
N PHE A 180 7.60 -23.35 -26.39
CA PHE A 180 6.50 -22.39 -26.53
C PHE A 180 5.54 -22.86 -27.62
N VAL A 181 4.24 -22.92 -27.29
CA VAL A 181 3.16 -23.10 -28.29
C VAL A 181 2.27 -21.85 -28.29
N ASN A 182 1.79 -21.45 -27.11
CA ASN A 182 1.09 -20.19 -26.90
C ASN A 182 1.42 -19.64 -25.49
N PRO A 183 1.02 -18.40 -25.13
CA PRO A 183 1.38 -17.80 -23.84
C PRO A 183 1.06 -18.63 -22.59
N THR A 184 -0.02 -19.42 -22.61
CA THR A 184 -0.50 -20.23 -21.48
C THR A 184 -0.42 -21.74 -21.73
N TYR A 185 0.26 -22.18 -22.79
CA TYR A 185 0.36 -23.57 -23.20
C TYR A 185 1.77 -23.88 -23.70
N TRP A 186 2.40 -24.82 -22.99
CA TRP A 186 3.81 -25.13 -23.13
C TRP A 186 4.00 -26.65 -23.07
N ILE A 187 4.87 -27.20 -23.92
CA ILE A 187 5.06 -28.66 -24.03
C ILE A 187 6.52 -29.06 -23.84
N SER A 188 6.74 -30.33 -23.51
CA SER A 188 8.07 -30.98 -23.47
C SER A 188 9.11 -30.21 -22.65
N PRO A 189 9.10 -30.33 -21.32
CA PRO A 189 10.15 -29.72 -20.51
C PRO A 189 11.51 -30.38 -20.80
N ILE A 190 12.52 -29.54 -21.01
CA ILE A 190 13.90 -30.00 -21.21
C ILE A 190 14.55 -30.35 -19.86
N ASN A 191 14.20 -29.65 -18.79
CA ASN A 191 14.78 -29.86 -17.46
C ASN A 191 13.76 -29.73 -16.32
N ASN A 192 13.10 -30.84 -15.98
CA ASN A 192 12.17 -30.92 -14.85
C ASN A 192 12.81 -30.80 -13.47
N ALA A 193 14.13 -30.98 -13.38
CA ALA A 193 14.86 -30.95 -12.11
C ALA A 193 15.50 -29.59 -11.81
N ALA A 194 15.34 -28.61 -12.70
CA ALA A 194 15.88 -27.26 -12.52
C ALA A 194 15.21 -26.54 -11.34
N ASP A 195 13.88 -26.66 -11.24
CA ASP A 195 13.06 -26.02 -10.21
C ASP A 195 11.86 -26.92 -9.88
N MET A 196 11.39 -26.88 -8.63
CA MET A 196 10.20 -27.62 -8.21
C MET A 196 8.93 -27.11 -8.92
N ASP A 197 8.92 -25.84 -9.33
CA ASP A 197 7.84 -25.23 -10.09
C ASP A 197 7.68 -25.86 -11.48
N CYS A 198 8.74 -26.45 -12.05
CA CYS A 198 8.64 -27.19 -13.32
C CYS A 198 7.68 -28.38 -13.20
N LEU A 199 7.65 -29.06 -12.05
CA LEU A 199 6.74 -30.19 -11.81
C LEU A 199 5.32 -29.72 -11.49
N ASN A 200 5.16 -28.49 -11.00
CA ASN A 200 3.86 -27.93 -10.61
C ASN A 200 3.11 -27.25 -11.77
N TRP A 201 3.78 -27.00 -12.90
CA TRP A 201 3.16 -26.40 -14.08
C TRP A 201 2.09 -27.34 -14.70
N ASN A 202 0.92 -26.78 -15.01
CA ASN A 202 -0.14 -27.48 -15.74
C ASN A 202 -0.71 -26.61 -16.88
N ASN A 203 -1.00 -27.20 -18.04
CA ASN A 203 -1.60 -26.50 -19.18
C ASN A 203 -3.12 -26.29 -19.06
N ASP A 204 -3.77 -26.88 -18.05
CA ASP A 204 -5.16 -26.56 -17.71
C ASP A 204 -5.28 -25.08 -17.31
N GLN A 205 -6.14 -24.34 -18.01
CA GLN A 205 -6.33 -22.90 -17.83
C GLN A 205 -6.85 -22.53 -16.43
N THR A 206 -7.43 -23.49 -15.70
CA THR A 206 -7.89 -23.29 -14.31
C THR A 206 -6.80 -23.54 -13.28
N GLN A 207 -5.70 -24.21 -13.65
CA GLN A 207 -4.62 -24.61 -12.73
C GLN A 207 -3.31 -23.85 -12.97
N LEU A 208 -2.87 -23.74 -14.23
CA LEU A 208 -1.65 -23.02 -14.65
C LEU A 208 -0.49 -23.18 -13.65
N CYS A 209 0.26 -22.11 -13.35
CA CYS A 209 1.25 -22.10 -12.29
C CYS A 209 0.69 -21.54 -10.97
N TYR A 210 -0.63 -21.57 -10.73
CA TYR A 210 -1.20 -20.96 -9.51
C TYR A 210 -0.73 -21.64 -8.21
N SER A 211 -0.16 -22.85 -8.28
CA SER A 211 0.42 -23.54 -7.11
C SER A 211 1.94 -23.34 -6.98
N CYS A 212 2.58 -22.70 -7.97
CA CYS A 212 4.03 -22.48 -8.03
C CYS A 212 4.48 -21.38 -7.07
N ASP A 213 5.74 -21.46 -6.63
CA ASP A 213 6.39 -20.41 -5.86
C ASP A 213 6.68 -19.17 -6.71
N SER A 214 6.88 -19.34 -8.01
CA SER A 214 6.95 -18.26 -9.01
C SER A 214 5.67 -17.41 -9.05
N CYS A 215 4.49 -18.03 -8.91
CA CYS A 215 3.22 -17.30 -8.86
C CYS A 215 3.05 -16.55 -7.53
N LYS A 216 3.47 -17.16 -6.41
CA LYS A 216 3.51 -16.49 -5.11
C LYS A 216 4.45 -15.28 -5.17
N ALA A 217 5.64 -15.44 -5.75
CA ALA A 217 6.61 -14.38 -5.94
C ALA A 217 6.08 -13.25 -6.85
N GLY A 218 5.40 -13.61 -7.95
CA GLY A 218 4.72 -12.67 -8.83
C GLY A 218 3.64 -11.85 -8.13
N LEU A 219 2.82 -12.50 -7.28
CA LEU A 219 1.87 -11.80 -6.43
C LEU A 219 2.57 -10.84 -5.47
N LEU A 220 3.63 -11.27 -4.79
CA LEU A 220 4.38 -10.40 -3.88
C LEU A 220 5.01 -9.20 -4.60
N ALA A 221 5.51 -9.37 -5.83
CA ALA A 221 6.00 -8.26 -6.64
C ALA A 221 4.90 -7.26 -7.00
N ASN A 222 3.73 -7.76 -7.39
CA ASN A 222 2.60 -6.90 -7.76
C ASN A 222 2.10 -6.11 -6.55
N LEU A 223 1.88 -6.79 -5.42
CA LEU A 223 1.53 -6.15 -4.15
C LEU A 223 2.57 -5.11 -3.73
N LYS A 224 3.87 -5.45 -3.81
CA LYS A 224 4.96 -4.52 -3.51
C LYS A 224 4.86 -3.24 -4.34
N LYS A 225 4.62 -3.35 -5.65
CA LYS A 225 4.52 -2.21 -6.57
C LYS A 225 3.37 -1.29 -6.18
N GLU A 226 2.20 -1.86 -5.93
CA GLU A 226 1.01 -1.08 -5.54
C GLU A 226 1.12 -0.50 -4.14
N TRP A 227 1.69 -1.25 -3.18
CA TRP A 227 1.89 -0.77 -1.82
C TRP A 227 2.91 0.36 -1.78
N ARG A 228 3.96 0.32 -2.60
CA ARG A 228 4.94 1.41 -2.68
C ARG A 228 4.33 2.68 -3.27
N ARG A 229 3.40 2.57 -4.23
CA ARG A 229 2.64 3.73 -4.74
C ARG A 229 1.78 4.34 -3.65
N ALA A 230 1.06 3.52 -2.89
CA ALA A 230 0.26 3.98 -1.77
C ALA A 230 1.13 4.59 -0.65
N ASP A 231 2.27 3.97 -0.32
CA ASP A 231 3.21 4.43 0.70
C ASP A 231 3.77 5.83 0.40
N ILE A 232 4.01 6.15 -0.87
CA ILE A 232 4.40 7.51 -1.28
C ILE A 232 3.30 8.53 -0.94
N ILE A 233 2.03 8.20 -1.19
CA ILE A 233 0.89 9.07 -0.84
C ILE A 233 0.79 9.22 0.69
N LEU A 234 0.95 8.13 1.43
CA LEU A 234 0.93 8.12 2.90
C LEU A 234 2.09 8.93 3.49
N LEU A 235 3.28 8.86 2.89
CA LEU A 235 4.45 9.63 3.31
C LEU A 235 4.25 11.14 3.10
N ILE A 236 3.73 11.54 1.93
CA ILE A 236 3.43 12.97 1.65
C ILE A 236 2.40 13.51 2.64
N THR A 237 1.34 12.74 2.90
CA THR A 237 0.30 13.13 3.86
C THR A 237 0.82 13.15 5.30
N LEU A 238 1.69 12.21 5.69
CA LEU A 238 2.37 12.23 7.00
C LEU A 238 3.18 13.52 7.19
N VAL A 239 4.00 13.90 6.21
CA VAL A 239 4.78 15.15 6.26
C VAL A 239 3.84 16.35 6.39
N GLY A 240 2.77 16.42 5.59
CA GLY A 240 1.77 17.48 5.68
C GLY A 240 1.11 17.56 7.06
N LEU A 241 0.71 16.43 7.64
CA LEU A 241 0.11 16.38 8.98
C LEU A 241 1.08 16.81 10.08
N ILE A 242 2.37 16.46 9.97
CA ILE A 242 3.40 16.93 10.91
C ILE A 242 3.52 18.46 10.84
N TRP A 243 3.58 19.04 9.65
CA TRP A 243 3.62 20.50 9.47
C TRP A 243 2.40 21.20 10.09
N VAL A 244 1.20 20.70 9.79
CA VAL A 244 -0.07 21.20 10.34
C VAL A 244 -0.10 21.09 11.86
N TYR A 245 0.39 19.98 12.42
CA TYR A 245 0.50 19.76 13.86
C TYR A 245 1.46 20.74 14.53
N LEU A 246 2.65 20.97 13.96
CA LEU A 246 3.63 21.92 14.48
C LEU A 246 3.07 23.36 14.51
N ILE A 247 2.38 23.79 13.44
CA ILE A 247 1.73 25.09 13.39
C ILE A 247 0.61 25.18 14.43
N GLY A 248 -0.21 24.12 14.58
CA GLY A 248 -1.25 24.03 15.60
C GLY A 248 -0.69 24.15 17.03
N CYS A 249 0.40 23.45 17.33
CA CYS A 249 1.10 23.55 18.61
C CYS A 249 1.69 24.95 18.86
N CYS A 250 2.28 25.58 17.83
CA CYS A 250 2.80 26.95 17.95
C CYS A 250 1.69 27.96 18.24
N ALA A 251 0.57 27.86 17.51
CA ALA A 251 -0.60 28.71 17.73
C ALA A 251 -1.16 28.53 19.15
N PHE A 252 -1.25 27.28 19.63
CA PHE A 252 -1.71 26.98 20.99
C PHE A 252 -0.78 27.55 22.07
N ARG A 253 0.55 27.36 21.90
CA ARG A 253 1.54 27.88 22.85
C ARG A 253 1.50 29.40 22.93
N ASN A 254 1.33 30.07 21.79
CA ASN A 254 1.22 31.53 21.74
C ASN A 254 -0.03 32.02 22.48
N ALA A 255 -1.19 31.39 22.25
CA ALA A 255 -2.43 31.75 22.94
C ALA A 255 -2.35 31.56 24.47
N LYS A 256 -1.72 30.47 24.93
CA LYS A 256 -1.51 30.22 26.37
C LYS A 256 -0.56 31.24 27.00
N THR A 257 0.49 31.63 26.26
CA THR A 257 1.47 32.64 26.71
C THR A 257 0.80 34.00 26.86
N GLU A 258 -0.03 34.41 25.89
CA GLU A 258 -0.81 35.65 25.94
C GLU A 258 -1.77 35.68 27.15
N GLU A 259 -2.41 34.54 27.48
CA GLU A 259 -3.27 34.44 28.66
C GLU A 259 -2.50 34.64 29.98
N ILE A 260 -1.30 34.05 30.10
CA ILE A 260 -0.44 34.21 31.27
C ILE A 260 0.03 35.66 31.39
N PHE A 261 0.49 36.29 30.30
CA PHE A 261 0.89 37.69 30.29
C PHE A 261 -0.26 38.63 30.68
N ARG A 262 -1.49 38.36 30.21
CA ARG A 262 -2.67 39.13 30.61
C ARG A 262 -2.95 39.04 32.11
N LYS A 263 -2.88 37.83 32.69
CA LYS A 263 -3.04 37.62 34.14
C LYS A 263 -1.95 38.35 34.94
N TYR A 264 -0.70 38.32 34.46
CA TYR A 264 0.42 39.02 35.10
C TYR A 264 0.23 40.55 35.07
N LYS A 265 -0.24 41.10 33.94
CA LYS A 265 -0.53 42.53 33.81
C LYS A 265 -1.70 43.00 34.68
N GLN A 266 -2.73 42.17 34.85
CA GLN A 266 -3.83 42.46 35.79
C GLN A 266 -3.35 42.49 37.24
N GLY A 267 -2.54 41.50 37.66
CA GLY A 267 -2.00 41.48 39.03
C GLY A 267 -1.04 42.63 39.38
N TYR A 268 -0.46 43.30 38.38
CA TYR A 268 0.39 44.48 38.57
C TYR A 268 -0.39 45.80 38.62
N ALA A 269 -1.64 45.83 38.14
CA ALA A 269 -2.48 47.03 38.14
C ALA A 269 -3.33 47.18 39.41
N ASP A 270 -3.46 46.10 40.19
CA ASP A 270 -4.24 46.05 41.44
C ASP A 270 -3.37 46.27 42.71
N ASN A 271 -2.07 46.59 42.55
CA ASN A 271 -1.12 47.02 43.60
C ASN A 271 -0.66 48.45 43.36
#